data_AF-T1CD27-F1
#
_entry.id   AF-T1CD27-F1
#
_cell.length_a   1.000
_cell.length_b   1.000
_cell.length_c   1.000
_cell.angle_alpha   90.00
_cell.angle_beta   90.00
_cell.angle_gamma   90.00
#
_symmetry.space_group_name_H-M   'P 1'
#
loop_
_entity.id
_entity.type
_entity.pdbx_description
1 polymer ?
#
loop_
_entity_poly.entity_id
_entity_poly.type
_entity_poly.pdbx_seq_one_letter_code
_entity_poly.pdbx_strand_id
1 'polypeptide(L)' 'AAELVVVDNGSQDGSCQWFERQPGVLVIRNRRNRGFAVAVNQGIAACTSELVLLCNLDVVLDPGFVAAAVAR' A
#
# COMPACT_ATOMS: atom_id res chain seq x y z
N ALA A 1 -9.23 12.39 4.02
CA ALA A 1 -9.10 10.92 4.16
C ALA A 1 -7.84 10.49 3.43
N ALA A 2 -7.11 9.49 3.93
CA ALA A 2 -5.91 9.00 3.25
C ALA A 2 -6.28 8.10 2.07
N GLU A 3 -5.48 8.14 1.00
CA GLU A 3 -5.54 7.14 -0.07
C GLU A 3 -4.80 5.86 0.36
N LEU A 4 -5.30 4.69 -0.04
CA LEU A 4 -4.64 3.41 0.22
C LEU A 4 -4.32 2.71 -1.10
N VAL A 5 -3.02 2.59 -1.40
CA VAL A 5 -2.51 1.86 -2.57
C VAL A 5 -1.83 0.58 -2.09
N VAL A 6 -2.27 -0.56 -2.60
CA VAL A 6 -1.67 -1.87 -2.32
C VAL A 6 -1.05 -2.40 -3.60
N VAL A 7 0.24 -2.74 -3.54
CA VAL A 7 0.95 -3.39 -4.65
C VAL A 7 1.07 -4.88 -4.35
N ASP A 8 0.22 -5.69 -4.96
CA ASP A 8 0.36 -7.15 -4.92
C ASP A 8 1.56 -7.56 -5.79
N ASN A 9 2.65 -7.98 -5.15
CA ASN A 9 3.89 -8.30 -5.86
C ASN A 9 3.97 -9.78 -6.27
N GLY A 10 2.87 -10.33 -6.79
CA GLY A 10 2.79 -11.71 -7.28
C GLY A 10 2.39 -12.74 -6.23
N SER A 11 1.42 -12.40 -5.37
CA SER A 11 0.91 -13.36 -4.37
C SER A 11 0.06 -14.45 -5.04
N GLN A 12 0.01 -15.63 -4.40
CA GLN A 12 -0.71 -16.81 -4.90
C GLN A 12 -1.73 -17.36 -3.88
N ASP A 13 -1.87 -16.69 -2.75
CA ASP A 13 -2.64 -17.11 -1.57
C ASP A 13 -4.05 -16.50 -1.50
N GLY A 14 -4.44 -15.70 -2.48
CA GLY A 14 -5.72 -15.00 -2.49
C GLY A 14 -5.69 -13.58 -1.90
N SER A 15 -4.53 -13.10 -1.42
CA SER A 15 -4.37 -11.76 -0.83
C SER A 15 -4.82 -10.64 -1.77
N CYS A 16 -4.43 -10.71 -3.05
CA CYS A 16 -4.82 -9.72 -4.06
C CYS A 16 -6.35 -9.59 -4.18
N GLN A 17 -7.05 -10.71 -4.29
CA GLN A 17 -8.51 -10.75 -4.42
C GLN A 17 -9.20 -10.22 -3.16
N TRP A 18 -8.60 -10.41 -1.98
CA TRP A 18 -9.11 -9.84 -0.75
C TRP A 18 -9.03 -8.31 -0.76
N PHE A 19 -7.89 -7.74 -1.18
CA PHE A 19 -7.70 -6.28 -1.27
C PHE A 19 -8.58 -5.64 -2.34
N GLU A 20 -8.75 -6.28 -3.50
CA GLU A 20 -9.62 -5.78 -4.58
C GLU A 20 -11.09 -5.62 -4.16
N ARG A 21 -11.53 -6.33 -3.11
CA ARG A 21 -12.89 -6.22 -2.56
C ARG A 21 -13.04 -5.14 -1.49
N GLN A 22 -11.94 -4.52 -1.03
CA GLN A 22 -12.01 -3.51 0.02
C GLN A 22 -12.39 -2.15 -0.56
N PRO A 23 -13.32 -1.40 0.07
CA PRO A 23 -13.73 -0.09 -0.42
C PRO A 23 -12.57 0.91 -0.30
N GLY A 24 -12.35 1.71 -1.34
CA GLY A 24 -11.36 2.80 -1.33
C GLY A 24 -9.90 2.35 -1.45
N VAL A 25 -9.64 1.08 -1.77
CA VAL A 25 -8.29 0.55 -1.99
C VAL A 25 -7.99 0.47 -3.48
N LEU A 26 -6.89 1.10 -3.91
CA LEU A 26 -6.32 0.91 -5.24
C LEU A 26 -5.34 -0.26 -5.21
N VAL A 27 -5.57 -1.29 -6.03
CA VAL A 27 -4.69 -2.45 -6.12
C VAL A 27 -3.90 -2.44 -7.42
N ILE A 28 -2.58 -2.52 -7.33
CA ILE A 28 -1.67 -2.73 -8.47
C ILE A 28 -1.16 -4.17 -8.40
N ARG A 29 -1.55 -4.99 -9.38
CA ARG A 29 -1.18 -6.41 -9.41
C ARG A 29 -0.02 -6.68 -10.36
N ASN A 30 1.08 -7.19 -9.81
CA ASN A 30 2.17 -7.75 -10.59
C ASN A 30 1.94 -9.25 -10.83
N ARG A 31 2.19 -9.72 -12.06
CA ARG A 31 2.07 -11.16 -12.41
C ARG A 31 3.11 -12.06 -11.72
N ARG A 32 4.23 -11.47 -11.31
CA ARG A 32 5.36 -12.13 -10.63
C ARG A 32 6.01 -11.13 -9.69
N ASN A 33 6.76 -11.63 -8.71
CA ASN A 33 7.57 -10.78 -7.85
C ASN A 33 8.60 -9.99 -8.67
N ARG A 34 8.51 -8.65 -8.60
CA ARG A 34 9.39 -7.70 -9.31
C ARG A 34 10.50 -7.14 -8.44
N GLY A 35 10.64 -7.62 -7.20
CA GLY A 35 11.49 -7.05 -6.16
C GLY A 35 10.79 -5.94 -5.38
N PHE A 36 11.30 -5.67 -4.17
CA PHE A 36 10.70 -4.73 -3.22
C PHE A 36 10.67 -3.30 -3.76
N ALA A 37 11.83 -2.74 -4.13
CA ALA A 37 11.93 -1.36 -4.59
C ALA A 37 11.07 -1.06 -5.82
N VAL A 38 10.95 -2.02 -6.74
CA VAL A 38 10.09 -1.87 -7.92
C VAL A 38 8.62 -1.77 -7.51
N ALA A 39 8.15 -2.63 -6.62
CA ALA A 39 6.78 -2.58 -6.12
C ALA A 39 6.50 -1.28 -5.36
N VAL A 40 7.41 -0.88 -4.48
CA VAL A 40 7.33 0.39 -3.74
C VAL A 40 7.21 1.58 -4.68
N ASN A 41 8.08 1.66 -5.69
CA ASN A 41 8.06 2.77 -6.65
C ASN A 41 6.78 2.80 -7.48
N GLN A 42 6.20 1.64 -7.82
CA GLN A 42 4.88 1.58 -8.48
C GLN A 42 3.78 2.16 -7.59
N GLY A 43 3.80 1.85 -6.30
CA GLY A 43 2.84 2.38 -5.32
C GLY A 43 2.97 3.89 -5.17
N ILE A 44 4.18 4.40 -4.93
CA ILE A 44 4.46 5.84 -4.79
C ILE A 44 4.03 6.61 -6.05
N ALA A 45 4.32 6.08 -7.24
CA ALA A 45 3.96 6.74 -8.50
C ALA A 45 2.44 6.78 -8.76
N ALA A 46 1.65 5.94 -8.08
CA ALA A 46 0.20 5.94 -8.18
C ALA A 46 -0.48 6.82 -7.11
N CYS A 47 0.26 7.24 -6.08
CA CYS A 47 -0.22 8.17 -5.08
C CYS A 47 -0.33 9.59 -5.66
N THR A 48 -1.29 10.35 -5.15
CA THR A 48 -1.53 11.75 -5.53
C THR A 48 -1.23 12.73 -4.39
N SER A 49 -1.04 12.22 -3.18
CA SER A 49 -0.78 13.00 -1.96
C SER A 49 0.65 13.55 -1.92
N GLU A 50 0.85 14.67 -1.21
CA GLU A 50 2.17 15.27 -0.97
C GLU A 50 3.09 14.38 -0.10
N LEU A 51 2.50 13.60 0.81
CA LEU A 51 3.19 12.69 1.71
C LEU A 51 2.77 11.25 1.44
N VAL A 52 3.75 10.33 1.47
CA VAL A 52 3.51 8.89 1.35
C VAL A 52 4.04 8.18 2.59
N LEU A 53 3.17 7.43 3.27
CA LEU A 53 3.56 6.47 4.29
C LEU A 53 3.76 5.11 3.63
N LEU A 54 5.01 4.66 3.56
CA LEU A 54 5.30 3.28 3.19
C LEU A 54 5.02 2.36 4.38
N CYS A 55 4.08 1.43 4.21
CA CYS A 55 3.70 0.46 5.24
C CYS A 55 3.83 -0.96 4.71
N ASN A 56 4.63 -1.79 5.37
CA ASN A 56 4.69 -3.21 5.05
C ASN A 56 3.46 -3.95 5.61
N LEU A 57 3.16 -5.12 5.04
CA LEU A 57 1.99 -5.94 5.42
C LEU A 57 2.11 -6.59 6.80
N ASP A 58 3.30 -6.63 7.38
CA ASP A 58 3.61 -7.19 8.71
C ASP A 58 3.65 -6.13 9.82
N VAL A 59 3.17 -4.91 9.54
CA VAL A 59 3.15 -3.79 10.48
C VAL A 59 1.71 -3.52 10.95
N VAL A 60 1.54 -3.34 12.26
CA VAL A 60 0.33 -2.81 12.87
C VAL A 60 0.65 -1.42 13.41
N LEU A 61 -0.17 -0.43 13.04
CA LEU A 61 -0.01 0.94 13.49
C LEU A 61 -0.89 1.20 14.72
N ASP A 62 -0.34 1.91 15.70
CA ASP A 62 -1.13 2.38 16.84
C ASP A 62 -2.19 3.42 16.38
N PRO A 63 -3.35 3.47 17.07
CA PRO A 63 -4.33 4.52 16.83
C PRO A 63 -3.69 5.92 16.93
N GLY A 64 -3.92 6.76 15.91
CA GLY A 64 -3.37 8.11 15.86
C GLY A 64 -1.94 8.22 15.30
N PHE A 65 -1.27 7.10 14.98
CA PHE A 65 0.09 7.10 14.45
C PHE A 65 0.27 8.06 13.26
N VAL A 66 -0.62 7.98 12.26
CA VAL A 66 -0.52 8.82 11.05
C VAL A 66 -0.65 10.30 11.39
N ALA A 67 -1.56 10.66 12.30
CA ALA A 67 -1.76 12.04 12.73
C ALA A 67 -0.52 12.57 13.47
N ALA A 68 0.10 11.74 14.32
CA ALA A 68 1.33 12.09 15.02
C ALA A 68 2.52 12.21 14.04
N ALA A 69 2.63 11.33 13.05
CA ALA A 69 3.71 11.31 12.08
C ALA A 69 3.74 12.54 11.15
N VAL A 70 2.60 13.20 10.94
CA VAL A 70 2.48 14.42 10.13
C VAL A 70 2.38 15.70 10.96
N ALA A 71 2.36 15.59 12.29
CA ALA A 71 2.39 16.74 13.18
C ALA A 71 3.77 17.42 13.08
N ARG A 72 3.77 18.74 12.86
CA ARG A 72 4.97 19.57 12.84
C ARG A 72 5.35 20.05 14.23
#